data_AF-A0A6M4PD69-F1
#
_entry.id   AF-A0A6M4PD69-F1
#
_cell.length_a   1.000
_cell.length_b   1.000
_cell.length_c   1.000
_cell.angle_alpha   90.00
_cell.angle_beta   90.00
_cell.angle_gamma   90.00
#
_symmetry.space_group_name_H-M   'P 1'
#
loop_
_entity.id
_entity.type
_entity.pdbx_description
1 polymer ?
#
loop_
_entity_poly.entity_id
_entity_poly.type
_entity_poly.pdbx_seq_one_letter_code
_entity_poly.pdbx_strand_id
1 'polypeptide(L)'
;MPIEEFIDSSKAILGDVRHRAIYHHTEGVWLVQRIFGVTLDVPKGNRIVKVPTRLIAERHIQEDLGWLPSPADYIKGMPVESWMSGSKRKQVPLSTLLLNQPGAANA
;
A
#
# COMPACT_ATOMS: atom_id res chain seq x y z
N MET A 1 5.16 -11.80 11.81
CA MET A 1 4.33 -10.83 12.56
C MET A 1 3.31 -10.19 11.60
N PRO A 2 2.10 -9.73 12.01
CA PRO A 2 1.08 -9.22 11.07
C PRO A 2 1.54 -8.08 10.15
N ILE A 3 2.43 -7.20 10.63
CA ILE A 3 3.01 -6.12 9.82
C ILE A 3 3.94 -6.66 8.72
N GLU A 4 4.81 -7.61 9.05
CA GLU A 4 5.74 -8.23 8.10
C GLU A 4 4.95 -8.98 7.00
N GLU A 5 3.90 -9.70 7.41
CA GLU A 5 3.00 -10.39 6.48
C GLU A 5 2.26 -9.42 5.56
N PHE A 6 1.82 -8.27 6.09
CA PHE A 6 1.20 -7.23 5.27
C PHE A 6 2.18 -6.65 4.23
N ILE A 7 3.41 -6.33 4.64
CA ILE A 7 4.43 -5.78 3.71
C ILE A 7 4.74 -6.79 2.60
N ASP A 8 4.77 -8.08 2.92
CA ASP A 8 5.00 -9.15 1.95
C ASP A 8 3.73 -9.62 1.20
N SER A 9 2.54 -9.13 1.56
CA SER A 9 1.27 -9.60 0.99
C SER A 9 1.15 -9.37 -0.53
N SER A 10 1.93 -8.44 -1.09
CA SER A 10 2.02 -8.22 -2.54
C SER A 10 2.53 -9.44 -3.31
N LYS A 11 3.15 -10.42 -2.63
CA LYS A 11 3.51 -11.73 -3.20
C LYS A 11 2.31 -12.48 -3.80
N ALA A 12 1.10 -12.22 -3.30
CA ALA A 12 -0.14 -12.78 -3.86
C ALA A 12 -0.47 -12.23 -5.26
N ILE A 13 0.09 -11.09 -5.64
CA ILE A 13 -0.12 -10.42 -6.94
C ILE A 13 1.08 -10.65 -7.86
N LEU A 14 2.29 -10.53 -7.33
CA LEU A 14 3.55 -10.70 -8.06
C LEU A 14 4.47 -11.67 -7.28
N GLY A 15 4.74 -12.85 -7.81
CA GLY A 15 5.52 -13.88 -7.11
C GLY A 15 7.04 -13.65 -7.08
N ASP A 16 7.54 -12.65 -7.80
CA ASP A 16 8.97 -12.30 -7.85
C ASP A 16 9.28 -10.97 -7.14
N VAL A 17 10.56 -10.62 -7.06
CA VAL A 17 11.09 -9.46 -6.33
C VAL A 17 10.42 -8.11 -6.66
N ARG A 18 9.74 -7.99 -7.81
CA ARG A 18 8.99 -6.77 -8.17
C ARG A 18 7.82 -6.50 -7.23
N HIS A 19 7.33 -7.49 -6.49
CA HIS A 19 6.31 -7.31 -5.46
C HIS A 19 6.69 -6.25 -4.42
N ARG A 20 8.00 -6.09 -4.18
CA ARG A 20 8.55 -5.10 -3.25
C ARG A 20 8.23 -3.66 -3.65
N ALA A 21 8.02 -3.40 -4.95
CA ALA A 21 7.62 -2.08 -5.45
C ALA A 21 6.24 -1.62 -4.93
N ILE A 22 5.43 -2.52 -4.36
CA ILE A 22 4.09 -2.21 -3.86
C ILE A 22 4.12 -1.67 -2.43
N TYR A 23 4.90 -2.27 -1.53
CA TYR A 23 4.89 -1.93 -0.10
C TYR A 23 6.28 -1.72 0.54
N HIS A 24 7.39 -2.11 -0.09
CA HIS A 24 8.74 -1.95 0.49
C HIS A 24 9.33 -0.56 0.25
N HIS A 25 8.56 0.49 0.47
CA HIS A 25 9.00 1.88 0.34
C HIS A 25 8.29 2.78 1.36
N THR A 26 8.67 4.06 1.42
CA THR A 26 8.13 5.03 2.39
C THR A 26 6.60 5.06 2.51
N GLU A 27 5.83 5.00 1.42
CA GLU A 27 4.35 4.96 1.52
C GLU A 27 3.81 3.66 2.14
N GLY A 28 4.47 2.51 1.93
CA GLY A 28 4.08 1.25 2.57
C GLY A 28 4.23 1.29 4.09
N VAL A 29 5.28 1.96 4.59
CA VAL A 29 5.47 2.25 6.02
C VAL A 29 4.30 3.05 6.58
N TRP A 30 3.81 4.06 5.84
CA TRP A 30 2.64 4.84 6.27
C TRP A 30 1.33 4.07 6.16
N LEU A 31 1.16 3.20 5.16
CA LEU A 31 0.01 2.29 5.08
C LEU A 31 -0.06 1.36 6.29
N VAL A 32 1.08 0.82 6.73
CA VAL A 32 1.16 0.01 7.95
C VAL A 32 0.58 0.78 9.15
N GLN A 33 0.95 2.05 9.33
CA GLN A 33 0.38 2.83 10.44
C GLN A 33 -1.13 3.06 10.30
N ARG A 34 -1.61 3.31 9.07
CA ARG A 34 -3.04 3.51 8.82
C ARG A 34 -3.86 2.25 9.13
N ILE A 35 -3.30 1.07 8.86
CA ILE A 35 -3.99 -0.23 9.03
C ILE A 35 -3.89 -0.73 10.47
N PHE A 36 -2.70 -0.71 11.06
CA PHE A 36 -2.41 -1.31 12.36
C PHE A 36 -2.40 -0.31 13.52
N GLY A 37 -2.58 0.97 13.24
CA GLY A 37 -2.50 2.05 14.23
C GLY A 37 -1.07 2.53 14.48
N VAL A 38 -0.91 3.49 15.41
CA VAL A 38 0.39 4.13 15.69
C VAL A 38 1.38 3.18 16.34
N THR A 39 0.91 2.31 17.23
CA THR A 39 1.74 1.36 17.99
C THR A 39 1.06 0.00 18.10
N LEU A 40 1.86 -1.07 18.14
CA LEU A 40 1.44 -2.39 18.59
C LEU A 40 1.96 -2.67 20.00
N ASP A 41 1.15 -3.37 20.80
CA ASP A 41 1.53 -3.87 22.11
C ASP A 41 2.31 -5.18 21.93
N VAL A 42 3.59 -5.18 22.30
CA VAL A 42 4.49 -6.33 22.18
C VAL A 42 4.89 -6.81 23.59
N PRO A 43 4.65 -8.09 23.93
CA PRO A 43 5.14 -8.66 25.18
C PRO A 43 6.67 -8.69 25.24
N LYS A 44 7.25 -8.22 26.36
CA LYS A 44 8.68 -8.30 26.66
C LYS A 44 8.86 -8.76 28.11
N GLY A 45 8.97 -10.08 28.30
CA GLY A 45 8.92 -10.70 29.62
C GLY A 45 7.57 -10.42 30.29
N ASN A 46 7.60 -9.89 31.52
CA ASN A 46 6.39 -9.59 32.29
C ASN A 46 5.78 -8.20 32.00
N ARG A 47 6.19 -7.53 30.92
CA ARG A 47 5.72 -6.17 30.55
C ARG A 47 5.22 -6.13 29.11
N ILE A 48 4.34 -5.19 28.83
CA ILE A 48 3.91 -4.84 27.47
C ILE A 48 4.66 -3.57 27.05
N VAL A 49 5.23 -3.59 25.85
CA VAL A 49 5.93 -2.46 25.24
C VAL A 49 5.14 -1.99 24.02
N LYS A 50 4.81 -0.70 23.96
CA LYS A 50 4.25 -0.08 22.76
C LYS A 50 5.36 0.15 21.74
N VAL A 51 5.32 -0.58 20.65
CA VAL A 51 6.29 -0.47 19.55
C VAL A 51 5.62 0.26 18.38
N PRO A 52 6.21 1.35 17.85
CA PRO A 52 5.67 2.02 16.67
C PRO A 52 5.57 1.05 15.49
N THR A 53 4.41 1.02 14.85
CA THR A 53 4.15 0.10 13.71
C THR A 53 5.06 0.42 12.52
N ARG A 54 5.33 1.71 12.30
CA ARG A 54 6.29 2.18 11.30
C ARG A 54 7.71 1.67 11.54
N LEU A 55 8.15 1.61 12.80
CA LEU A 55 9.48 1.10 13.13
C LEU A 55 9.62 -0.39 12.76
N ILE A 56 8.57 -1.19 12.97
CA ILE A 56 8.54 -2.60 12.58
C ILE A 56 8.62 -2.72 11.04
N ALA A 57 7.87 -1.88 10.33
CA ALA A 57 7.89 -1.85 8.87
C ALA A 57 9.25 -1.43 8.30
N GLU A 58 9.83 -0.34 8.81
CA GLU A 58 11.16 0.14 8.41
C GLU A 58 12.23 -0.92 8.65
N ARG A 59 12.18 -1.61 9.80
CA ARG A 59 13.10 -2.71 10.12
C ARG A 59 12.98 -3.84 9.10
N HIS A 60 11.76 -4.30 8.78
CA HIS A 60 11.53 -5.33 7.76
C HIS A 60 12.14 -4.92 6.40
N ILE A 61 11.86 -3.69 5.95
CA ILE A 61 12.34 -3.19 4.66
C ILE A 61 13.87 -3.08 4.66
N GLN A 62 14.47 -2.61 5.75
CA GLN A 62 15.93 -2.51 5.88
C GLN A 62 16.60 -3.89 5.90
N GLU A 63 16.00 -4.90 6.54
CA GLU A 63 16.50 -6.28 6.48
C GLU A 63 16.44 -6.85 5.06
N ASP A 64 15.37 -6.53 4.31
CA ASP A 64 15.15 -7.03 2.95
C ASP A 64 16.00 -6.34 1.88
N LEU A 65 16.28 -5.04 2.04
CA LEU A 65 16.88 -4.19 1.01
C LEU A 65 18.21 -3.54 1.41
N GLY A 66 18.50 -3.43 2.70
CA GLY A 66 19.63 -2.65 3.23
C GLY A 66 19.40 -1.13 3.29
N TRP A 67 18.23 -0.64 2.85
CA TRP A 67 17.84 0.77 2.90
C TRP A 67 16.31 0.93 2.73
N LEU A 68 15.79 2.14 2.94
CA LEU A 68 14.36 2.45 2.75
C LEU A 68 14.17 3.26 1.46
N PRO A 69 13.66 2.67 0.37
CA PRO A 69 13.38 3.40 -0.87
C PRO A 69 12.11 4.23 -0.76
N SER A 70 11.97 5.18 -1.68
CA SER A 70 10.73 5.87 -2.00
C SER A 70 10.03 5.19 -3.19
N PRO A 71 8.73 5.47 -3.44
CA PRO A 71 8.08 5.04 -4.68
C PRO A 71 8.83 5.51 -5.94
N ALA A 72 9.48 6.68 -5.89
CA ALA A 72 10.22 7.24 -7.00
C ALA A 72 11.41 6.36 -7.43
N ASP A 73 12.04 5.64 -6.49
CA ASP A 73 13.16 4.75 -6.78
C ASP A 73 12.72 3.53 -7.61
N TYR A 74 11.53 2.99 -7.32
CA TYR A 74 10.97 1.85 -8.06
C TYR A 74 10.50 2.21 -9.47
N ILE A 75 9.95 3.41 -9.66
CA ILE A 75 9.49 3.88 -10.98
C ILE A 75 10.59 4.62 -11.76
N LYS A 76 11.81 4.70 -11.22
CA LYS A 76 12.92 5.39 -11.87
C LYS A 76 13.23 4.75 -13.22
N GLY A 77 13.06 5.52 -14.29
CA GLY A 77 13.27 5.05 -15.66
C GLY A 77 12.11 4.23 -16.24
N MET A 78 10.99 4.10 -15.53
CA MET A 78 9.77 3.50 -16.08
C MET A 78 9.25 4.39 -17.23
N PRO A 79 9.02 3.83 -18.44
CA PRO A 79 8.40 4.58 -19.52
C PRO A 79 6.97 4.96 -19.13
N VAL A 80 6.56 6.19 -19.48
CA VAL A 80 5.17 6.62 -19.33
C VAL A 80 4.38 6.12 -20.53
N GLU A 81 3.54 5.13 -20.31
CA GLU A 81 2.69 4.57 -21.35
C GLU A 81 1.41 5.38 -21.54
N SER A 82 0.84 5.33 -22.75
CA SER A 82 -0.36 6.10 -23.10
C SER A 82 -1.58 5.83 -22.21
N TRP A 83 -1.65 4.66 -21.57
CA TRP A 83 -2.71 4.30 -20.63
C TRP A 83 -2.54 4.97 -19.26
N MET A 84 -1.31 5.35 -18.86
CA MET A 84 -1.02 5.94 -17.55
C MET A 84 -1.52 7.39 -17.43
N SER A 85 -1.54 8.14 -18.54
CA SER A 85 -1.98 9.54 -18.58
C SER A 85 -3.45 9.71 -18.97
N GLY A 86 -4.09 8.64 -19.46
CA GLY A 86 -5.41 8.70 -20.08
C GLY A 86 -5.37 9.46 -21.40
N SER A 87 -5.60 8.78 -22.52
CA SER A 87 -5.40 9.33 -23.87
C SER A 87 -6.28 10.54 -24.20
N LYS A 88 -7.41 10.69 -23.50
CA LYS A 88 -8.33 11.84 -23.57
C LYS A 88 -8.99 12.03 -22.22
N ARG A 89 -9.12 13.28 -21.76
CA ARG A 89 -9.96 13.62 -20.60
C ARG A 89 -11.40 13.23 -20.91
N LYS A 90 -11.88 12.14 -20.30
CA LYS A 90 -13.28 11.73 -20.41
C LYS A 90 -14.08 12.61 -19.46
N GLN A 91 -14.97 13.44 -19.98
CA GLN A 91 -16.03 14.03 -19.16
C GLN A 91 -17.08 12.93 -18.98
N VAL A 92 -17.09 12.32 -17.80
CA VAL A 92 -18.10 11.34 -17.43
C VAL A 92 -19.14 12.10 -16.60
N PRO A 93 -20.38 12.26 -17.09
CA PRO A 93 -21.41 12.96 -16.31
C PRO A 93 -21.67 12.20 -15.01
N LEU A 94 -22.02 12.93 -13.95
CA LEU A 94 -22.25 12.33 -12.63
C LEU A 94 -23.35 11.25 -12.66
N SER A 95 -24.26 11.33 -13.64
CA SER A 95 -25.29 10.33 -13.91
C SER A 95 -24.75 8.93 -14.24
N THR A 96 -23.50 8.79 -14.70
CA THR A 96 -22.89 7.47 -14.92
C THR A 96 -22.69 6.70 -13.61
N LEU A 97 -22.57 7.39 -12.46
CA LEU A 97 -22.54 6.75 -11.13
C LEU A 97 -23.92 6.22 -10.70
N LEU A 98 -24.99 6.61 -11.39
CA LEU A 98 -26.37 6.21 -11.10
C LEU A 98 -26.81 4.96 -11.85
N LEU A 99 -25.97 4.41 -12.75
CA LEU A 99 -26.27 3.17 -13.45
C LEU A 99 -26.21 2.02 -12.44
N ASN A 100 -27.38 1.42 -12.18
CA ASN A 100 -27.73 0.44 -11.13
C ASN A 100 -28.22 1.01 -9.79
N GLN A 101 -29.09 2.02 -9.79
CA GLN A 101 -30.07 2.21 -8.71
C GLN A 101 -31.34 1.40 -9.05
N PRO A 102 -31.58 0.21 -8.47
CA PRO A 102 -32.87 -0.46 -8.61
C PRO A 102 -33.93 0.38 -7.89
N GLY A 103 -34.67 1.21 -8.64
CA GLY A 103 -35.76 2.03 -8.08
C GLY A 103 -36.20 3.24 -8.90
N ALA A 104 -35.46 3.68 -9.93
CA ALA A 104 -35.81 4.87 -10.70
C ALA A 104 -36.80 4.63 -11.87
N ALA A 105 -37.60 3.57 -11.78
CA ALA A 105 -38.74 3.34 -12.67
C ALA A 105 -39.95 3.07 -11.77
N ASN A 106 -40.65 4.14 -11.40
CA ASN A 106 -42.05 4.24 -10.95
C ASN A 106 -42.21 5.48 -10.05
N ALA A 107 -42.21 6.66 -10.66
CA ALA A 107 -42.82 7.87 -10.13
C ALA A 107 -43.42 8.64 -11.30
#